data_AF-A0A7X6RH80-F1
#
_entry.id   AF-A0A7X6RH80-F1
#
_cell.length_a   1.000
_cell.length_b   1.000
_cell.length_c   1.000
_cell.angle_alpha   90.00
_cell.angle_beta   90.00
_cell.angle_gamma   90.00
#
_symmetry.space_group_name_H-M   'P 1'
#
loop_
_entity.id
_entity.type
_entity.pdbx_description
1 polymer ?
#
loop_
_entity_poly.entity_id
_entity_poly.type
_entity_poly.pdbx_seq_one_letter_code
_entity_poly.pdbx_strand_id
1 'polypeptide(L)'
;MSTDSDAVPTRSPKSTPRFRGPIMLRRERKQGVGTTDQHLLDGRGPTDWVHTDPWRVLRIQSEFVEGFGALAEIPRAVAVFGSARTPVDTPEYEAARAIGAALARAGFAVITGGGPGVMEAANRGASEADGYSVGLGIELPMEQGLNEWVDLGINFRYFFARKTMFVKYSQAFICLPGGFGTLDELFEALTLVQTHKITRFPIVLFGTRYWAGLVDWLRDSVAGSAKIAPADLALLHVTDSVDEVVEIVLRAAERREPGGAGPEDQW
;
A
#
# COMPACT_ATOMS: atom_id res chain seq x y z
N MET A 1 85.21 4.20 35.68
CA MET A 1 83.78 4.58 35.59
C MET A 1 83.19 3.79 34.44
N SER A 2 82.37 2.80 34.77
CA SER A 2 81.73 1.88 33.84
C SER A 2 80.62 2.61 33.09
N THR A 3 80.59 2.52 31.76
CA THR A 3 79.42 2.91 30.96
C THR A 3 78.58 1.66 30.74
N ASP A 4 77.48 1.55 31.48
CA ASP A 4 76.42 0.57 31.20
C ASP A 4 75.82 0.88 29.82
N SER A 5 76.02 -0.03 28.88
CA SER A 5 75.27 -0.03 27.63
C SER A 5 73.97 -0.81 27.85
N ASP A 6 72.89 -0.09 28.14
CA ASP A 6 71.54 -0.64 28.16
C ASP A 6 71.20 -1.25 26.79
N ALA A 7 71.26 -2.59 26.72
CA ALA A 7 70.81 -3.33 25.55
C ALA A 7 69.28 -3.25 25.49
N VAL A 8 68.77 -2.43 24.57
CA VAL A 8 67.34 -2.34 24.26
C VAL A 8 66.82 -3.73 23.85
N PRO A 9 65.81 -4.31 24.51
CA PRO A 9 65.30 -5.61 24.13
C PRO A 9 64.66 -5.51 22.74
N THR A 10 65.22 -6.23 21.77
CA THR A 10 64.68 -6.35 20.42
C THR A 10 63.29 -6.98 20.49
N ARG A 11 62.25 -6.16 20.34
CA ARG A 11 60.86 -6.61 20.22
C ARG A 11 60.77 -7.62 19.08
N SER A 12 60.36 -8.85 19.38
CA SER A 12 60.06 -9.86 18.36
C SER A 12 59.05 -9.29 17.35
N PRO A 13 59.22 -9.59 16.04
CA PRO A 13 58.35 -9.02 15.01
C PRO A 13 56.92 -9.46 15.28
N LYS A 14 56.05 -8.49 15.58
CA LYS A 14 54.64 -8.76 15.87
C LYS A 14 54.02 -9.41 14.63
N SER A 15 53.32 -10.54 14.80
CA SER A 15 52.68 -11.26 13.70
C SER A 15 51.86 -10.32 12.80
N THR A 16 51.99 -10.47 11.48
CA THR A 16 51.25 -9.68 10.48
C THR A 16 49.74 -9.76 10.72
N PRO A 17 49.05 -8.62 10.88
CA PRO A 17 47.61 -8.58 11.11
C PRO A 17 46.83 -8.91 9.82
N ARG A 18 45.61 -9.43 9.99
CA ARG A 18 44.61 -9.57 8.93
C ARG A 18 43.32 -8.89 9.40
N PHE A 19 42.66 -8.16 8.52
CA PHE A 19 41.42 -7.45 8.84
C PHE A 19 40.21 -8.19 8.29
N ARG A 20 39.12 -8.23 9.07
CA ARG A 20 37.80 -8.73 8.67
C ARG A 20 36.78 -7.64 9.00
N GLY A 21 36.40 -6.85 7.99
CA GLY A 21 35.66 -5.61 8.21
C GLY A 21 36.42 -4.71 9.20
N PRO A 22 35.78 -4.18 10.27
CA PRO A 22 36.44 -3.33 11.25
C PRO A 22 37.36 -4.07 12.25
N ILE A 23 37.41 -5.40 12.21
CA ILE A 23 38.12 -6.22 13.22
C ILE A 23 39.54 -6.59 12.74
N MET A 24 40.55 -6.36 13.58
CA MET A 24 41.94 -6.76 13.34
C MET A 24 42.29 -8.08 14.07
N LEU A 25 42.78 -9.08 13.33
CA LEU A 25 43.16 -10.41 13.84
C LEU A 25 44.67 -10.64 13.68
N ARG A 26 45.27 -11.40 14.61
CA ARG A 26 46.72 -11.71 14.65
C ARG A 26 46.98 -13.14 15.10
N ARG A 27 48.20 -13.64 14.88
CA ARG A 27 48.64 -15.01 15.22
C ARG A 27 47.70 -16.07 14.63
N GLU A 28 47.40 -17.13 15.35
CA GLU A 28 46.54 -18.24 14.91
C GLU A 28 45.10 -17.79 14.59
N ARG A 29 44.64 -16.68 15.18
CA ARG A 29 43.30 -16.13 14.94
C ARG A 29 43.07 -15.61 13.51
N LYS A 30 44.10 -15.58 12.65
CA LYS A 30 44.01 -15.19 11.21
C LYS A 30 43.86 -16.37 10.25
N GLN A 31 44.05 -17.61 10.72
CA GLN A 31 44.00 -18.82 9.89
C GLN A 31 42.55 -19.22 9.60
N GLY A 32 42.28 -19.75 8.40
CA GLY A 32 40.92 -20.17 7.99
C GLY A 32 39.92 -19.04 7.75
N VAL A 33 40.36 -17.77 7.82
CA VAL A 33 39.49 -16.62 7.62
C VAL A 33 39.33 -16.35 6.12
N GLY A 34 38.20 -16.74 5.53
CA GLY A 34 37.76 -16.21 4.23
C GLY A 34 37.31 -14.75 4.34
N THR A 35 37.13 -14.07 3.21
CA THR A 35 36.45 -12.77 3.25
C THR A 35 34.95 -12.99 3.54
N THR A 36 34.28 -11.98 4.11
CA THR A 36 32.82 -12.06 4.31
C THR A 36 32.12 -12.29 2.98
N ASP A 37 32.56 -11.63 1.90
CA ASP A 37 32.02 -11.80 0.55
C ASP A 37 32.23 -13.22 0.04
N GLN A 38 33.42 -13.80 0.23
CA GLN A 38 33.68 -15.18 -0.18
C GLN A 38 32.70 -16.16 0.49
N HIS A 39 32.40 -15.96 1.77
CA HIS A 39 31.42 -16.80 2.48
C HIS A 39 29.98 -16.58 1.99
N LEU A 40 29.61 -15.34 1.62
CA LEU A 40 28.29 -15.01 1.09
C LEU A 40 28.09 -15.54 -0.34
N LEU A 41 29.12 -15.44 -1.18
CA LEU A 41 29.03 -15.68 -2.63
C LEU A 41 29.33 -17.13 -3.02
N ASP A 42 30.24 -17.82 -2.34
CA ASP A 42 30.63 -19.19 -2.69
C ASP A 42 29.76 -20.26 -2.00
N GLY A 43 29.09 -19.91 -0.90
CA GLY A 43 28.33 -20.83 -0.07
C GLY A 43 26.84 -20.89 -0.42
N ARG A 44 26.35 -22.07 -0.84
CA ARG A 44 24.91 -22.39 -0.85
C ARG A 44 24.55 -23.15 0.42
N GLY A 45 24.19 -22.42 1.47
CA GLY A 45 23.72 -23.02 2.73
C GLY A 45 22.30 -23.61 2.63
N PRO A 46 21.79 -24.23 3.71
CA PRO A 46 20.41 -24.69 3.79
C PRO A 46 19.42 -23.54 3.52
N THR A 47 18.29 -23.83 2.87
CA THR A 47 17.32 -22.80 2.43
C THR A 47 16.10 -22.69 3.35
N ASP A 48 15.96 -23.50 4.39
CA ASP A 48 14.75 -23.55 5.22
C ASP A 48 14.36 -22.19 5.82
N TRP A 49 15.35 -21.34 6.09
CA TRP A 49 15.14 -19.99 6.62
C TRP A 49 14.22 -19.15 5.73
N VAL A 50 14.18 -19.38 4.40
CA VAL A 50 13.31 -18.63 3.48
C VAL A 50 11.81 -18.89 3.69
N HIS A 51 11.46 -19.92 4.45
CA HIS A 51 10.08 -20.30 4.77
C HIS A 51 9.70 -19.99 6.23
N THR A 52 10.61 -19.40 7.01
CA THR A 52 10.38 -19.04 8.42
C THR A 52 9.86 -17.61 8.57
N ASP A 53 9.19 -17.34 9.69
CA ASP A 53 8.62 -16.01 9.97
C ASP A 53 9.64 -14.87 10.02
N PRO A 54 10.86 -15.03 10.56
CA PRO A 54 11.87 -13.97 10.50
C PRO A 54 12.18 -13.51 9.07
N TRP A 55 12.22 -14.43 8.10
CA TRP A 55 12.39 -14.05 6.70
C TRP A 55 11.13 -13.42 6.10
N ARG A 56 9.94 -13.88 6.51
CA ARG A 56 8.68 -13.24 6.11
C ARG A 56 8.61 -11.78 6.57
N VAL A 57 9.07 -11.46 7.78
CA VAL A 57 9.14 -10.07 8.27
C VAL A 57 9.97 -9.21 7.33
N LEU A 58 11.13 -9.70 6.88
CA LEU A 58 11.98 -8.96 5.93
C LEU A 58 11.31 -8.79 4.55
N ARG A 59 10.59 -9.80 4.06
CA ARG A 59 9.80 -9.68 2.81
C ARG A 59 8.66 -8.67 2.95
N ILE A 60 7.94 -8.71 4.07
CA ILE A 60 6.86 -7.78 4.38
C ILE A 60 7.40 -6.35 4.42
N GLN A 61 8.53 -6.14 5.10
CA GLN A 61 9.21 -4.84 5.13
C GLN A 61 9.58 -4.37 3.71
N SER A 62 10.09 -5.26 2.86
CA SER A 62 10.40 -4.94 1.45
C SER A 62 9.17 -4.44 0.70
N GLU A 63 8.00 -5.10 0.83
CA GLU A 63 6.77 -4.64 0.16
C GLU A 63 6.31 -3.26 0.63
N PHE A 64 6.51 -2.91 1.90
CA PHE A 64 6.26 -1.55 2.38
C PHE A 64 7.24 -0.54 1.80
N VAL A 65 8.53 -0.87 1.74
CA VAL A 65 9.56 0.02 1.16
C VAL A 65 9.30 0.27 -0.33
N GLU A 66 9.03 -0.80 -1.09
CA GLU A 66 8.72 -0.73 -2.52
C GLU A 66 7.42 0.03 -2.77
N GLY A 67 6.35 -0.29 -2.04
CA GLY A 67 5.07 0.41 -2.16
C GLY A 67 5.17 1.89 -1.81
N PHE A 68 5.88 2.23 -0.73
CA PHE A 68 6.06 3.63 -0.35
C PHE A 68 6.94 4.41 -1.33
N GLY A 69 8.01 3.80 -1.83
CA GLY A 69 8.89 4.42 -2.80
C GLY A 69 8.21 4.67 -4.14
N ALA A 70 7.49 3.67 -4.66
CA ALA A 70 6.81 3.78 -5.96
C ALA A 70 5.63 4.78 -5.95
N LEU A 71 4.93 4.92 -4.82
CA LEU A 71 3.77 5.80 -4.70
C LEU A 71 4.12 7.19 -4.13
N ALA A 72 5.40 7.49 -3.86
CA ALA A 72 5.82 8.69 -3.13
C ALA A 72 5.43 10.01 -3.81
N GLU A 73 5.45 10.05 -5.14
CA GLU A 73 5.30 11.28 -5.94
C GLU A 73 4.00 11.31 -6.75
N ILE A 74 3.09 10.36 -6.52
CA ILE A 74 1.83 10.35 -7.25
C ILE A 74 1.00 11.58 -6.86
N PRO A 75 0.22 12.15 -7.79
CA PRO A 75 -0.68 13.25 -7.46
C PRO A 75 -1.78 12.76 -6.50
N ARG A 76 -2.56 13.71 -6.01
CA ARG A 76 -3.77 13.46 -5.23
C ARG A 76 -4.58 12.34 -5.86
N ALA A 77 -4.86 11.27 -5.12
CA ALA A 77 -5.53 10.11 -5.70
C ALA A 77 -6.85 9.74 -5.03
N VAL A 78 -7.67 8.98 -5.76
CA VAL A 78 -8.92 8.36 -5.33
C VAL A 78 -8.83 6.86 -5.63
N ALA A 79 -9.20 6.02 -4.68
CA ALA A 79 -9.25 4.59 -4.90
C ALA A 79 -10.65 4.16 -5.36
N VAL A 80 -10.70 3.33 -6.40
CA VAL A 80 -11.93 2.81 -6.99
C VAL A 80 -11.96 1.29 -6.86
N PHE A 81 -13.03 0.79 -6.26
CA PHE A 81 -13.27 -0.63 -6.02
C PHE A 81 -14.57 -1.09 -6.66
N GLY A 82 -14.63 -2.37 -7.00
CA GLY A 82 -15.83 -3.04 -7.48
C GLY A 82 -15.51 -4.45 -7.94
N SER A 83 -16.48 -5.09 -8.57
CA SER A 83 -16.39 -6.47 -9.01
C SER A 83 -15.34 -6.68 -10.11
N ALA A 84 -14.45 -7.66 -9.91
CA ALA A 84 -13.54 -8.19 -10.94
C ALA A 84 -14.29 -8.97 -12.04
N ARG A 85 -15.57 -9.27 -11.83
CA ARG A 85 -16.38 -10.14 -12.70
C ARG A 85 -17.33 -9.36 -13.61
N THR A 86 -17.33 -8.03 -13.52
CA THR A 86 -18.24 -7.16 -14.28
C THR A 86 -17.87 -7.19 -15.77
N PRO A 87 -18.76 -7.64 -16.67
CA PRO A 87 -18.47 -7.68 -18.11
C PRO A 87 -18.37 -6.27 -18.72
N VAL A 88 -17.54 -6.15 -19.76
CA VAL A 88 -17.20 -4.87 -20.44
C VAL A 88 -18.39 -4.18 -21.11
N ASP A 89 -19.44 -4.92 -21.44
CA ASP A 89 -20.65 -4.47 -22.13
C ASP A 89 -21.80 -4.11 -21.17
N THR A 90 -21.52 -4.02 -19.87
CA THR A 90 -22.52 -3.67 -18.86
C THR A 90 -22.56 -2.17 -18.55
N PRO A 91 -23.73 -1.63 -18.15
CA PRO A 91 -23.84 -0.26 -17.66
C PRO A 91 -22.93 0.04 -16.46
N GLU A 92 -22.65 -0.97 -15.64
CA GLU A 92 -21.76 -0.86 -14.49
C GLU A 92 -20.30 -0.62 -14.90
N TYR A 93 -19.83 -1.34 -15.93
CA TYR A 93 -18.50 -1.12 -16.50
C TYR A 93 -18.37 0.29 -17.08
N GLU A 94 -19.37 0.73 -17.87
CA GLU A 94 -19.34 2.09 -18.44
C GLU A 94 -19.41 3.17 -17.36
N ALA A 95 -20.18 2.95 -16.28
CA ALA A 95 -20.20 3.87 -15.15
C ALA A 95 -18.83 3.97 -14.46
N ALA A 96 -18.14 2.84 -14.24
CA ALA A 96 -16.79 2.83 -13.69
C ALA A 96 -15.79 3.60 -14.57
N ARG A 97 -15.89 3.42 -15.89
CA ARG A 97 -15.07 4.14 -16.87
C ARG A 97 -15.36 5.64 -16.84
N ALA A 98 -16.64 6.02 -16.82
CA ALA A 98 -17.04 7.43 -16.72
C ALA A 98 -16.52 8.07 -15.41
N ILE A 99 -16.59 7.36 -14.28
CA ILE A 99 -16.03 7.80 -12.99
C ILE A 99 -14.52 7.99 -13.09
N GLY A 100 -13.79 7.00 -13.61
CA GLY A 100 -12.34 7.09 -13.78
C GLY A 100 -11.93 8.31 -14.61
N ALA A 101 -12.62 8.54 -15.73
CA ALA A 101 -12.38 9.68 -16.60
C ALA A 101 -12.74 11.02 -15.94
N ALA A 102 -13.82 11.07 -15.15
CA ALA A 102 -14.23 12.29 -14.45
C ALA A 102 -13.27 12.66 -13.31
N LEU A 103 -12.76 11.67 -12.58
CA LEU A 103 -11.73 11.86 -11.55
C LEU A 103 -10.41 12.37 -12.14
N ALA A 104 -9.97 11.77 -13.25
CA ALA A 104 -8.79 12.21 -13.99
C ALA A 104 -8.90 13.68 -14.45
N ARG A 105 -10.03 14.05 -15.07
CA ARG A 105 -10.30 15.44 -15.47
C ARG A 105 -10.36 16.41 -14.30
N ALA A 106 -10.73 15.94 -13.11
CA ALA A 106 -10.72 16.72 -11.87
C ALA A 106 -9.32 16.81 -11.22
N GLY A 107 -8.27 16.25 -11.84
CA GLY A 107 -6.90 16.32 -11.38
C GLY A 107 -6.51 15.25 -10.37
N PHE A 108 -7.30 14.17 -10.25
CA PHE A 108 -6.97 13.05 -9.36
C PHE A 108 -6.36 11.88 -10.13
N ALA A 109 -5.34 11.25 -9.54
CA ALA A 109 -4.96 9.90 -9.92
C ALA A 109 -6.07 8.91 -9.53
N VAL A 110 -6.20 7.84 -10.30
CA VAL A 110 -7.13 6.74 -10.03
C VAL A 110 -6.34 5.51 -9.62
N ILE A 111 -6.57 5.04 -8.39
CA ILE A 111 -5.94 3.82 -7.86
C ILE A 111 -6.98 2.71 -7.87
N THR A 112 -6.65 1.55 -8.42
CA THR A 112 -7.50 0.37 -8.37
C THR A 112 -6.72 -0.85 -7.91
N GLY A 113 -7.39 -1.99 -7.80
CA GLY A 113 -6.73 -3.28 -7.61
C GLY A 113 -6.01 -3.81 -8.84
N GLY A 114 -6.07 -3.13 -9.99
CA GLY A 114 -5.38 -3.49 -11.22
C GLY A 114 -5.95 -4.70 -11.96
N GLY A 115 -6.98 -5.36 -11.44
CA GLY A 115 -7.61 -6.52 -12.06
C GLY A 115 -8.60 -6.16 -13.19
N PRO A 116 -9.36 -7.16 -13.68
CA PRO A 116 -10.40 -6.97 -14.69
C PRO A 116 -11.68 -6.31 -14.13
N GLY A 117 -12.70 -6.16 -14.97
CA GLY A 117 -14.02 -5.70 -14.58
C GLY A 117 -14.05 -4.22 -14.21
N VAL A 118 -14.65 -3.87 -13.06
CA VAL A 118 -14.75 -2.47 -12.61
C VAL A 118 -13.38 -1.82 -12.48
N MET A 119 -12.38 -2.56 -11.99
CA MET A 119 -11.02 -2.04 -11.79
C MET A 119 -10.42 -1.60 -13.13
N GLU A 120 -10.48 -2.48 -14.13
CA GLU A 120 -10.07 -2.17 -15.50
C GLU A 120 -10.84 -0.98 -16.08
N ALA A 121 -12.16 -0.94 -15.94
CA ALA A 121 -12.97 0.15 -16.43
C ALA A 121 -12.52 1.51 -15.87
N ALA A 122 -12.31 1.58 -14.55
CA ALA A 122 -11.85 2.80 -13.89
C ALA A 122 -10.43 3.20 -14.33
N ASN A 123 -9.50 2.24 -14.44
CA ASN A 123 -8.16 2.51 -14.98
C ASN A 123 -8.22 3.02 -16.42
N ARG A 124 -9.02 2.37 -17.26
CA ARG A 124 -9.26 2.74 -18.65
C ARG A 124 -9.79 4.16 -18.78
N GLY A 125 -10.82 4.49 -18.00
CA GLY A 125 -11.41 5.82 -18.01
C GLY A 125 -10.39 6.91 -17.63
N ALA A 126 -9.56 6.64 -16.62
CA ALA A 126 -8.51 7.56 -16.21
C ALA A 126 -7.43 7.75 -17.29
N SER A 127 -6.94 6.64 -17.84
CA SER A 127 -5.90 6.62 -18.88
C SER A 127 -6.37 7.31 -20.17
N GLU A 128 -7.59 7.02 -20.65
CA GLU A 128 -8.18 7.66 -21.84
C GLU A 128 -8.45 9.17 -21.66
N ALA A 129 -8.46 9.66 -20.42
CA ALA A 129 -8.61 11.07 -20.08
C ALA A 129 -7.25 11.74 -19.77
N ASP A 130 -6.13 11.13 -20.16
CA ASP A 130 -4.76 11.58 -19.90
C ASP A 130 -4.45 11.76 -18.39
N GLY A 131 -5.17 11.03 -17.53
CA GLY A 131 -4.95 11.00 -16.09
C GLY A 131 -3.99 9.90 -15.66
N TYR A 132 -3.52 9.97 -14.40
CA TYR A 132 -2.58 8.99 -13.86
C TYR A 132 -3.31 7.75 -13.33
N SER A 133 -3.09 6.60 -13.95
CA SER A 133 -3.75 5.33 -13.64
C SER A 133 -2.83 4.37 -12.87
N VAL A 134 -3.21 4.00 -11.66
CA VAL A 134 -2.43 3.15 -10.75
C VAL A 134 -3.15 1.82 -10.52
N GLY A 135 -2.40 0.71 -10.59
CA GLY A 135 -2.88 -0.64 -10.33
C GLY A 135 -2.08 -1.31 -9.22
N LEU A 136 -2.73 -1.52 -8.08
CA LEU A 136 -2.14 -2.25 -6.95
C LEU A 136 -2.64 -3.69 -7.02
N GLY A 137 -1.91 -4.57 -7.71
CA GLY A 137 -2.23 -5.98 -7.85
C GLY A 137 -1.97 -6.80 -6.59
N ILE A 138 -2.50 -8.02 -6.57
CA ILE A 138 -2.26 -9.00 -5.50
C ILE A 138 -2.00 -10.38 -6.13
N GLU A 139 -1.02 -11.11 -5.61
CA GLU A 139 -0.70 -12.47 -6.06
C GLU A 139 -1.88 -13.40 -5.72
N LEU A 140 -2.57 -13.89 -6.76
CA LEU A 140 -3.65 -14.85 -6.65
C LEU A 140 -3.45 -16.05 -7.59
N PRO A 141 -4.02 -17.23 -7.26
CA PRO A 141 -3.91 -18.41 -8.13
C PRO A 141 -4.68 -18.31 -9.47
N MET A 142 -5.71 -17.46 -9.55
CA MET A 142 -6.69 -17.47 -10.66
C MET A 142 -6.88 -16.12 -11.36
N GLU A 143 -6.54 -15.00 -10.70
CA GLU A 143 -6.52 -13.66 -11.29
C GLU A 143 -5.06 -13.22 -11.40
N GLN A 144 -4.48 -13.33 -12.60
CA GLN A 144 -3.07 -13.03 -12.84
C GLN A 144 -2.91 -11.83 -13.76
N GLY A 145 -2.11 -10.86 -13.33
CA GLY A 145 -1.70 -9.71 -14.13
C GLY A 145 -2.47 -8.43 -13.79
N LEU A 146 -1.88 -7.31 -14.21
CA LEU A 146 -2.52 -6.00 -14.21
C LEU A 146 -3.17 -5.77 -15.57
N ASN A 147 -4.30 -5.07 -15.60
CA ASN A 147 -4.95 -4.68 -16.85
C ASN A 147 -4.08 -3.71 -17.67
N GLU A 148 -4.35 -3.62 -18.97
CA GLU A 148 -3.52 -2.87 -19.93
C GLU A 148 -3.54 -1.34 -19.75
N TRP A 149 -4.46 -0.82 -18.93
CA TRP A 149 -4.69 0.62 -18.72
C TRP A 149 -3.99 1.15 -17.46
N VAL A 150 -3.14 0.34 -16.83
CA VAL A 150 -2.35 0.72 -15.66
C VAL A 150 -1.03 1.35 -16.11
N ASP A 151 -0.77 2.59 -15.72
CA ASP A 151 0.50 3.28 -15.98
C ASP A 151 1.56 2.92 -14.93
N LEU A 152 1.14 2.88 -13.66
CA LEU A 152 1.97 2.50 -12.51
C LEU A 152 1.41 1.25 -11.82
N GLY A 153 2.12 0.14 -11.95
CA GLY A 153 1.73 -1.16 -11.43
C GLY A 153 2.62 -1.66 -10.29
N ILE A 154 2.01 -2.13 -9.20
CA ILE A 154 2.72 -2.81 -8.11
C ILE A 154 1.97 -4.11 -7.77
N ASN A 155 2.64 -5.26 -7.81
CA ASN A 155 2.05 -6.54 -7.44
C ASN A 155 2.50 -6.94 -6.04
N PHE A 156 1.56 -6.92 -5.09
CA PHE A 156 1.81 -7.32 -3.69
C PHE A 156 1.62 -8.83 -3.51
N ARG A 157 2.25 -9.40 -2.49
CA ARG A 157 1.90 -10.75 -2.00
C ARG A 157 1.06 -10.69 -0.74
N TYR A 158 1.26 -9.67 0.08
CA TYR A 158 0.58 -9.53 1.36
C TYR A 158 -0.59 -8.54 1.26
N PHE A 159 -1.80 -9.04 1.50
CA PHE A 159 -3.04 -8.23 1.48
C PHE A 159 -2.93 -6.96 2.34
N PHE A 160 -2.40 -7.07 3.56
CA PHE A 160 -2.35 -5.93 4.48
C PHE A 160 -1.37 -4.82 4.04
N ALA A 161 -0.30 -5.18 3.32
CA ALA A 161 0.62 -4.20 2.76
C ALA A 161 -0.08 -3.41 1.65
N ARG A 162 -0.76 -4.12 0.74
CA ARG A 162 -1.59 -3.53 -0.32
C ARG A 162 -2.69 -2.61 0.23
N LYS A 163 -3.45 -3.08 1.23
CA LYS A 163 -4.51 -2.32 1.91
C LYS A 163 -4.00 -1.00 2.47
N THR A 164 -2.83 -1.04 3.10
CA THR A 164 -2.18 0.17 3.62
C THR A 164 -1.92 1.20 2.50
N MET A 165 -1.54 0.75 1.31
CA MET A 165 -1.30 1.65 0.18
C MET A 165 -2.57 2.32 -0.32
N PHE A 166 -3.70 1.59 -0.38
CA PHE A 166 -4.98 2.19 -0.73
C PHE A 166 -5.35 3.32 0.23
N VAL A 167 -5.28 3.09 1.54
CA VAL A 167 -5.66 4.10 2.54
C VAL A 167 -4.67 5.26 2.57
N LYS A 168 -3.36 5.00 2.52
CA LYS A 168 -2.32 6.02 2.63
C LYS A 168 -2.28 6.99 1.45
N TYR A 169 -2.43 6.46 0.23
CA TYR A 169 -2.20 7.23 -1.00
C TYR A 169 -3.49 7.72 -1.68
N SER A 170 -4.66 7.34 -1.17
CA SER A 170 -5.93 7.92 -1.63
C SER A 170 -6.52 8.89 -0.61
N GLN A 171 -7.47 9.68 -1.07
CA GLN A 171 -8.21 10.63 -0.23
C GLN A 171 -9.69 10.30 -0.13
N ALA A 172 -10.17 9.36 -0.93
CA ALA A 172 -11.56 8.95 -1.03
C ALA A 172 -11.63 7.53 -1.59
N PHE A 173 -12.66 6.79 -1.20
CA PHE A 173 -13.01 5.50 -1.78
C PHE A 173 -14.32 5.60 -2.56
N ILE A 174 -14.31 5.11 -3.80
CA ILE A 174 -15.51 4.91 -4.61
C ILE A 174 -15.74 3.42 -4.78
N CYS A 175 -16.84 2.91 -4.28
CA CYS A 175 -17.22 1.50 -4.34
C CYS A 175 -18.40 1.32 -5.30
N LEU A 176 -18.12 0.81 -6.48
CA LEU A 176 -19.12 0.27 -7.40
C LEU A 176 -19.58 -1.12 -6.95
N PRO A 177 -20.67 -1.67 -7.53
CA PRO A 177 -21.14 -3.00 -7.18
C PRO A 177 -20.02 -4.06 -7.19
N GLY A 178 -19.96 -4.83 -6.12
CA GLY A 178 -18.79 -5.64 -5.82
C GLY A 178 -19.03 -6.72 -4.78
N GLY A 179 -18.20 -7.76 -4.83
CA GLY A 179 -18.28 -8.90 -3.92
C GLY A 179 -17.50 -8.70 -2.62
N PHE A 180 -16.98 -9.79 -2.06
CA PHE A 180 -16.29 -9.77 -0.76
C PHE A 180 -15.05 -8.87 -0.72
N GLY A 181 -14.25 -8.81 -1.78
CA GLY A 181 -13.09 -7.91 -1.82
C GLY A 181 -13.51 -6.43 -1.70
N THR A 182 -14.57 -6.03 -2.39
CA THR A 182 -15.11 -4.66 -2.31
C THR A 182 -15.69 -4.37 -0.93
N LEU A 183 -16.40 -5.33 -0.34
CA LEU A 183 -16.96 -5.20 1.01
C LEU A 183 -15.86 -5.11 2.08
N ASP A 184 -14.77 -5.86 1.93
CA ASP A 184 -13.62 -5.83 2.83
C ASP A 184 -12.99 -4.43 2.89
N GLU A 185 -12.69 -3.85 1.73
CA GLU A 185 -12.13 -2.48 1.64
C GLU A 185 -13.13 -1.41 2.14
N LEU A 186 -14.43 -1.58 1.83
CA LEU A 186 -15.49 -0.69 2.30
C LEU A 186 -15.56 -0.63 3.83
N PHE A 187 -15.64 -1.79 4.49
CA PHE A 187 -15.77 -1.85 5.94
C PHE A 187 -14.47 -1.50 6.68
N GLU A 188 -13.32 -1.76 6.07
CA GLU A 188 -12.03 -1.27 6.59
C GLU A 188 -12.01 0.26 6.61
N ALA A 189 -12.35 0.91 5.50
CA ALA A 189 -12.40 2.38 5.43
C ALA A 189 -13.41 2.97 6.42
N LEU A 190 -14.62 2.40 6.52
CA LEU A 190 -15.63 2.84 7.48
C LEU A 190 -15.11 2.79 8.92
N THR A 191 -14.45 1.69 9.29
CA THR A 191 -13.88 1.49 10.62
C THR A 191 -12.78 2.51 10.90
N LEU A 192 -11.90 2.77 9.92
CA LEU A 192 -10.82 3.76 10.06
C LEU A 192 -11.35 5.20 10.22
N VAL A 193 -12.43 5.56 9.52
CA VAL A 193 -13.07 6.88 9.66
C VAL A 193 -13.80 6.99 11.00
N GLN A 194 -14.60 5.98 11.35
CA GLN A 194 -15.36 5.93 12.61
C GLN A 194 -14.45 6.05 13.83
N THR A 195 -13.28 5.39 13.81
CA THR A 195 -12.29 5.43 14.90
C THR A 195 -11.36 6.63 14.85
N HIS A 196 -11.58 7.56 13.91
CA HIS A 196 -10.76 8.75 13.68
C HIS A 196 -9.28 8.46 13.39
N LYS A 197 -8.95 7.23 12.95
CA LYS A 197 -7.61 6.89 12.42
C LYS A 197 -7.35 7.61 11.09
N ILE A 198 -8.42 7.88 10.35
CA ILE A 198 -8.43 8.85 9.24
C ILE A 198 -9.60 9.81 9.47
N THR A 199 -9.36 11.11 9.39
CA THR A 199 -10.33 12.11 9.88
C THR A 199 -11.17 12.75 8.78
N ARG A 200 -10.80 12.58 7.50
CA ARG A 200 -11.44 13.22 6.33
C ARG A 200 -11.28 12.37 5.07
N PHE A 201 -12.15 11.37 4.93
CA PHE A 201 -12.06 10.37 3.87
C PHE A 201 -13.47 9.97 3.41
N PRO A 202 -14.03 10.61 2.37
CA PRO A 202 -15.37 10.26 1.89
C PRO A 202 -15.38 8.85 1.30
N ILE A 203 -16.46 8.13 1.61
CA ILE A 203 -16.74 6.79 1.11
C ILE A 203 -18.03 6.86 0.32
N VAL A 204 -17.92 6.64 -0.99
CA VAL A 204 -19.05 6.76 -1.93
C VAL A 204 -19.39 5.38 -2.46
N LEU A 205 -20.66 5.01 -2.36
CA LEU A 205 -21.25 3.82 -2.93
C LEU A 205 -21.98 4.22 -4.22
N PHE A 206 -21.51 3.73 -5.36
CA PHE A 206 -22.16 3.97 -6.65
C PHE A 206 -23.12 2.81 -6.98
N GLY A 207 -24.36 3.12 -7.37
CA GLY A 207 -25.41 2.13 -7.65
C GLY A 207 -26.39 1.97 -6.49
N THR A 208 -27.30 2.94 -6.33
CA THR A 208 -28.25 3.00 -5.19
C THR A 208 -29.05 1.71 -5.03
N ARG A 209 -29.52 1.14 -6.14
CA ARG A 209 -30.29 -0.11 -6.15
C ARG A 209 -29.48 -1.30 -5.61
N TYR A 210 -28.19 -1.39 -5.94
CA TYR A 210 -27.34 -2.49 -5.49
C TYR A 210 -27.09 -2.40 -3.98
N TRP A 211 -26.80 -1.18 -3.50
CA TRP A 211 -26.42 -0.94 -2.11
C TRP A 211 -27.60 -0.81 -1.14
N ALA A 212 -28.82 -0.58 -1.63
CA ALA A 212 -30.01 -0.36 -0.79
C ALA A 212 -30.18 -1.40 0.32
N GLY A 213 -30.11 -2.69 -0.01
CA GLY A 213 -30.29 -3.76 0.98
C GLY A 213 -29.22 -3.77 2.07
N LEU A 214 -27.96 -3.42 1.74
CA LEU A 214 -26.89 -3.30 2.73
C LEU A 214 -27.11 -2.09 3.63
N VAL A 215 -27.43 -0.93 3.04
CA VAL A 215 -27.65 0.31 3.78
C VAL A 215 -28.86 0.20 4.71
N ASP A 216 -29.94 -0.43 4.26
CA ASP A 216 -31.11 -0.69 5.10
C ASP A 216 -30.78 -1.64 6.24
N TRP A 217 -30.00 -2.71 6.00
CA TRP A 217 -29.54 -3.59 7.08
C TRP A 217 -28.63 -2.87 8.08
N LEU A 218 -27.70 -2.02 7.60
CA LEU A 218 -26.85 -1.20 8.48
C LEU A 218 -27.70 -0.25 9.35
N ARG A 219 -28.75 0.35 8.78
CA ARG A 219 -29.67 1.22 9.50
C ARG A 219 -30.51 0.45 10.53
N ASP A 220 -31.21 -0.58 10.09
CA ASP A 220 -32.25 -1.22 10.88
C ASP A 220 -31.70 -2.23 11.88
N SER A 221 -30.65 -2.97 11.49
CA SER A 221 -30.06 -4.00 12.35
C SER A 221 -28.85 -3.50 13.11
N VAL A 222 -27.87 -2.91 12.42
CA VAL A 222 -26.58 -2.57 13.05
C VAL A 222 -26.74 -1.32 13.92
N ALA A 223 -27.24 -0.22 13.38
CA ALA A 223 -27.54 0.99 14.15
C ALA A 223 -28.78 0.80 15.04
N GLY A 224 -29.84 0.15 14.54
CA GLY A 224 -31.06 -0.13 15.33
C GLY A 224 -30.83 -1.00 16.56
N SER A 225 -29.79 -1.84 16.57
CA SER A 225 -29.35 -2.59 17.76
C SER A 225 -28.13 -2.00 18.48
N ALA A 226 -27.78 -0.73 18.19
CA ALA A 226 -26.70 0.04 18.81
C ALA A 226 -25.29 -0.59 18.70
N LYS A 227 -24.98 -1.23 17.55
CA LYS A 227 -23.61 -1.67 17.23
C LYS A 227 -22.78 -0.56 16.59
N ILE A 228 -23.44 0.46 16.06
CA ILE A 228 -22.85 1.73 15.59
C ILE A 228 -23.78 2.88 16.01
N ALA A 229 -23.28 4.12 16.02
CA ALA A 229 -24.13 5.29 16.22
C ALA A 229 -24.93 5.57 14.92
N PRO A 230 -26.18 6.07 15.02
CA PRO A 230 -26.94 6.49 13.83
C PRO A 230 -26.19 7.52 12.96
N ALA A 231 -25.35 8.35 13.57
CA ALA A 231 -24.52 9.32 12.86
C ALA A 231 -23.42 8.67 12.00
N ASP A 232 -22.99 7.44 12.30
CA ASP A 232 -21.98 6.71 11.52
C ASP A 232 -22.49 6.36 10.12
N LEU A 233 -23.81 6.30 9.92
CA LEU A 233 -24.41 6.10 8.60
C LEU A 233 -24.16 7.30 7.66
N ALA A 234 -23.92 8.49 8.21
CA ALA A 234 -23.58 9.68 7.43
C ALA A 234 -22.16 9.63 6.86
N LEU A 235 -21.35 8.63 7.22
CA LEU A 235 -20.04 8.37 6.60
C LEU A 235 -20.17 7.84 5.17
N LEU A 236 -21.35 7.32 4.79
CA LEU A 236 -21.63 6.78 3.47
C LEU A 236 -22.39 7.78 2.61
N HIS A 237 -21.90 8.01 1.40
CA HIS A 237 -22.65 8.64 0.33
C HIS A 237 -23.12 7.58 -0.65
N VAL A 238 -24.37 7.59 -1.07
CA VAL A 238 -24.90 6.62 -2.03
C VAL A 238 -25.52 7.37 -3.20
N THR A 239 -25.05 7.10 -4.42
CA THR A 239 -25.46 7.85 -5.61
C THR A 239 -25.44 6.99 -6.87
N ASP A 240 -26.15 7.45 -7.91
CA ASP A 240 -26.07 6.94 -9.29
C ASP A 240 -25.47 7.99 -10.25
N SER A 241 -25.01 9.14 -9.73
CA SER A 241 -24.50 10.27 -10.51
C SER A 241 -22.98 10.34 -10.44
N VAL A 242 -22.33 10.27 -11.61
CA VAL A 242 -20.88 10.45 -11.73
C VAL A 242 -20.46 11.86 -11.29
N ASP A 243 -21.27 12.87 -11.59
CA ASP A 243 -20.98 14.25 -11.21
C ASP A 243 -21.02 14.43 -9.69
N GLU A 244 -21.97 13.79 -9.01
CA GLU A 244 -22.06 13.83 -7.54
C GLU A 244 -20.86 13.13 -6.89
N VAL A 245 -20.37 12.03 -7.47
CA VAL A 245 -19.14 11.38 -7.02
C VAL A 245 -17.98 12.39 -7.00
N VAL A 246 -17.75 13.09 -8.11
CA VAL A 246 -16.64 14.05 -8.22
C VAL A 246 -16.85 15.24 -7.29
N GLU A 247 -18.07 15.74 -7.15
CA GLU A 247 -18.39 16.85 -6.25
C GLU A 247 -18.08 16.49 -4.78
N ILE A 248 -18.44 15.29 -4.33
CA ILE A 248 -18.13 14.82 -2.97
C ILE A 248 -16.61 14.79 -2.75
N VAL A 249 -15.86 14.24 -3.72
CA VAL A 249 -14.39 14.16 -3.66
C VAL A 249 -13.77 15.56 -3.60
N LEU A 250 -14.19 16.48 -4.47
CA LEU A 250 -13.68 17.86 -4.51
C LEU A 250 -13.96 18.61 -3.20
N ARG A 251 -15.18 18.53 -2.67
CA ARG A 251 -15.53 19.18 -1.40
C ARG A 251 -14.70 18.65 -0.23
N ALA A 252 -14.43 17.35 -0.19
CA ALA A 252 -13.56 16.77 0.83
C ALA A 252 -12.10 17.21 0.63
N ALA A 253 -11.67 17.32 -0.62
CA ALA A 253 -10.35 17.73 -1.01
C ALA A 253 -10.02 19.19 -0.65
N GLU A 254 -10.95 20.13 -0.84
CA GLU A 254 -10.81 21.55 -0.48
C GLU A 254 -10.68 21.74 1.04
N ARG A 255 -11.44 20.96 1.82
CA ARG A 255 -11.39 20.99 3.28
C ARG A 255 -10.08 20.42 3.85
N ARG A 256 -9.18 19.90 3.02
CA ARG A 256 -7.90 19.27 3.42
C ARG A 256 -6.68 20.18 3.17
N GLU A 257 -6.85 21.34 2.54
CA GLU A 257 -5.79 22.36 2.38
C GLU A 257 -5.16 22.75 3.75
N PRO A 258 -3.85 23.01 3.82
CA PRO A 258 -3.01 22.67 4.96
C PRO A 258 -3.11 23.68 6.11
N GLY A 259 -3.80 23.27 7.18
CA GLY A 259 -3.74 23.91 8.49
C GLY A 259 -3.42 22.88 9.58
N GLY A 260 -2.13 22.62 9.79
CA GLY A 260 -1.62 21.92 10.97
C GLY A 260 -1.20 20.47 10.72
N ALA A 261 0.11 20.26 10.57
CA ALA A 261 0.72 19.09 11.18
C ALA A 261 0.40 19.16 12.68
N GLY A 262 -0.44 18.25 13.17
CA GLY A 262 -0.67 18.08 14.59
C GLY A 262 0.65 17.76 15.29
N PRO A 263 0.83 18.14 16.57
CA PRO A 263 2.06 17.89 17.30
C PRO A 263 2.18 16.40 17.61
N GLU A 264 2.77 15.62 16.71
CA GLU A 264 3.04 14.18 16.93
C GLU A 264 4.34 13.89 17.68
N ASP A 265 5.13 14.91 18.06
CA ASP A 265 6.37 14.75 18.83
C ASP A 265 6.25 15.17 20.31
N GLN A 266 5.21 14.69 21.01
CA GLN A 266 5.15 14.78 22.48
C GLN A 266 4.61 13.47 23.09
N TRP A 267 5.43 12.43 23.10
CA TRP A 267 5.38 11.33 24.08
C TRP A 267 6.79 10.92 24.47
#